data_AF-A0A3A0GHZ1-F1
#
_entry.id   AF-A0A3A0GHZ1-F1
#
_cell.length_a   1.000
_cell.length_b   1.000
_cell.length_c   1.000
_cell.angle_alpha   90.00
_cell.angle_beta   90.00
_cell.angle_gamma   90.00
#
_symmetry.space_group_name_H-M   'P 1'
#
loop_
_entity.id
_entity.type
_entity.pdbx_description
1 polymer ?
#
loop_
_entity_poly.entity_id
_entity_poly.type
_entity_poly.pdbx_seq_one_letter_code
_entity_poly.pdbx_strand_id
1 'polypeptide(L)'
;MLEMPTWMLEEYNTAARTVKARVDLDALEWLNLFEQGEGFRVRLVPNIRKEVVNTFSRLRSDRSKRYLIESNDLGFRSGPLPPSKQPGTFRVAVFGDSSSFGWGVNQDDSLSSLLPRLLEKRYPGRKFEAVNFAIPGDSSEYGRLIFEKFAAQIDADLVIIGFGANDAKKVGASHQKQVDRFRTGMRTVQIEKLLQRSSLIRVLSRLLRKEQNIEGAEKRATPAVRLNRYRENLKFMASRSIEYGAKNSLLLNLCTPGNYSKVARKIANNAGFLYFNGQSYLLSQ
;
A
#
# COMPACT_ATOMS: atom_id res chain seq x y z
N MET A 1 -0.98 -10.62 -12.84
CA MET A 1 -0.52 -9.34 -12.27
C MET A 1 -1.55 -8.90 -11.23
N LEU A 2 -1.15 -8.33 -10.09
CA LEU A 2 -2.12 -7.71 -9.18
C LEU A 2 -2.80 -6.55 -9.91
N GLU A 3 -4.12 -6.44 -9.88
CA GLU A 3 -4.78 -5.31 -10.53
C GLU A 3 -4.32 -4.05 -9.81
N MET A 4 -3.65 -3.17 -10.55
CA MET A 4 -3.47 -1.80 -10.09
C MET A 4 -4.85 -1.12 -10.16
N PRO A 5 -5.20 -0.27 -9.18
CA PRO A 5 -6.34 0.61 -9.32
C PRO A 5 -6.30 1.24 -10.70
N THR A 6 -7.43 1.21 -11.39
CA THR A 6 -7.57 1.65 -12.78
C THR A 6 -7.06 3.05 -13.04
N TRP A 7 -6.89 3.86 -12.00
CA TRP A 7 -6.31 5.18 -12.03
C TRP A 7 -4.78 5.23 -11.87
N MET A 8 -4.02 4.13 -11.81
CA MET A 8 -2.55 4.15 -11.58
C MET A 8 -1.68 3.55 -12.70
N LEU A 9 -2.24 3.07 -13.82
CA LEU A 9 -1.47 2.40 -14.88
C LEU A 9 -1.26 3.25 -16.14
N GLU A 10 -0.01 3.35 -16.59
CA GLU A 10 0.41 3.98 -17.85
C GLU A 10 -0.25 3.35 -19.09
N GLU A 11 -0.36 2.01 -19.14
CA GLU A 11 -0.87 1.28 -20.31
C GLU A 11 -2.41 1.36 -20.43
N TYR A 12 -3.14 1.48 -19.32
CA TYR A 12 -4.61 1.64 -19.31
C TYR A 12 -5.05 3.11 -19.46
N ASN A 13 -4.13 4.08 -19.35
CA ASN A 13 -4.35 5.41 -19.91
C ASN A 13 -4.54 5.34 -21.43
N THR A 14 -4.02 4.32 -22.12
CA THR A 14 -4.21 4.15 -23.57
C THR A 14 -5.67 3.82 -23.94
N ALA A 15 -6.43 3.15 -23.07
CA ALA A 15 -7.86 2.97 -23.26
C ALA A 15 -8.67 4.24 -22.90
N ALA A 16 -8.15 5.10 -22.00
CA ALA A 16 -8.69 6.44 -21.80
C ALA A 16 -8.36 7.39 -22.98
N ARG A 17 -7.26 7.14 -23.71
CA ARG A 17 -6.89 7.89 -24.94
C ARG A 17 -7.86 7.63 -26.11
N THR A 18 -8.63 6.54 -26.10
CA THR A 18 -9.57 6.21 -27.20
C THR A 18 -11.01 6.69 -26.98
N VAL A 19 -11.40 7.09 -25.76
CA VAL A 19 -12.75 7.57 -25.45
C VAL A 19 -12.70 8.98 -24.88
N LYS A 20 -12.65 10.00 -25.74
CA LYS A 20 -13.18 11.37 -25.57
C LYS A 20 -13.08 12.04 -24.18
N ALA A 21 -12.08 11.71 -23.36
CA ALA A 21 -11.80 12.32 -22.07
C ALA A 21 -10.49 13.08 -22.18
N ARG A 22 -10.52 14.41 -21.98
CA ARG A 22 -9.29 15.19 -21.75
C ARG A 22 -8.66 14.65 -20.47
N VAL A 23 -7.58 13.88 -20.60
CA VAL A 23 -6.82 13.43 -19.43
C VAL A 23 -5.99 14.62 -18.95
N ASP A 24 -6.15 14.96 -17.67
CA ASP A 24 -5.37 15.99 -17.01
C ASP A 24 -3.88 15.56 -16.96
N LEU A 25 -2.99 16.34 -17.57
CA LEU A 25 -1.55 16.04 -17.64
C LEU A 25 -0.92 15.99 -16.25
N ASP A 26 -1.39 16.82 -15.32
CA ASP A 26 -0.90 16.83 -13.94
C ASP A 26 -1.34 15.57 -13.18
N ALA A 27 -2.51 15.00 -13.53
CA ALA A 27 -2.93 13.71 -13.00
C ALA A 27 -2.06 12.57 -13.52
N LEU A 28 -1.67 12.59 -14.80
CA LEU A 28 -0.75 11.60 -15.38
C LEU A 28 0.64 11.66 -14.74
N GLU A 29 1.11 12.86 -14.41
CA GLU A 29 2.39 13.05 -13.75
C GLU A 29 2.47 12.30 -12.42
N TRP A 30 1.38 12.29 -11.65
CA TRP A 30 1.27 11.53 -10.42
C TRP A 30 1.33 10.01 -10.67
N LEU A 31 0.65 9.51 -11.71
CA LEU A 31 0.57 8.06 -11.98
C LEU A 31 1.92 7.49 -12.41
N ASN A 32 2.68 8.28 -13.17
CA ASN A 32 4.00 7.91 -13.67
C ASN A 32 5.06 7.84 -12.56
N LEU A 33 4.72 8.21 -11.32
CA LEU A 33 5.60 7.99 -10.18
C LEU A 33 5.61 6.55 -9.68
N PHE A 34 4.69 5.71 -10.13
CA PHE A 34 4.54 4.34 -9.63
C PHE A 34 4.91 3.30 -10.69
N GLU A 35 5.57 2.24 -10.25
CA GLU A 35 5.87 1.05 -11.04
C GLU A 35 5.42 -0.22 -10.32
N GLN A 36 5.41 -1.35 -11.03
CA GLN A 36 5.05 -2.63 -10.43
C GLN A 36 6.08 -3.04 -9.36
N GLY A 37 5.58 -3.46 -8.20
CA GLY A 37 6.41 -4.05 -7.15
C GLY A 37 6.77 -5.51 -7.43
N GLU A 38 7.97 -5.92 -7.05
CA GLU A 38 8.35 -7.33 -7.10
C GLU A 38 7.70 -8.10 -5.94
N GLY A 39 6.71 -8.93 -6.21
CA GLY A 39 6.00 -9.72 -5.19
C GLY A 39 4.86 -8.98 -4.47
N PHE A 40 4.58 -7.74 -4.86
CA PHE A 40 3.47 -6.93 -4.35
C PHE A 40 2.93 -6.00 -5.45
N ARG A 41 1.98 -5.12 -5.14
CA ARG A 41 1.19 -4.41 -6.15
C ARG A 41 2.01 -3.35 -6.89
N VAL A 42 2.41 -2.29 -6.19
CA VAL A 42 3.15 -1.16 -6.73
C VAL A 42 4.10 -0.57 -5.70
N ARG A 43 5.10 0.16 -6.18
CA ARG A 43 5.98 1.05 -5.43
C ARG A 43 6.17 2.35 -6.20
N LEU A 44 6.78 3.35 -5.59
CA LEU A 44 7.32 4.47 -6.35
C LEU A 44 8.47 3.96 -7.22
N VAL A 45 8.71 4.62 -8.35
CA VAL A 45 9.97 4.46 -9.09
C VAL A 45 11.13 4.73 -8.11
N PRO A 46 12.15 3.86 -8.02
CA PRO A 46 13.27 4.05 -7.08
C PRO A 46 14.04 5.35 -7.30
N ASN A 47 14.52 5.94 -6.21
CA ASN A 47 15.37 7.14 -6.20
C ASN A 47 14.77 8.36 -6.93
N ILE A 48 13.44 8.49 -6.94
CA ILE A 48 12.81 9.69 -7.50
C ILE A 48 12.88 10.84 -6.50
N ARG A 49 12.93 12.05 -7.05
CA ARG A 49 12.68 13.31 -6.35
C ARG A 49 11.88 14.20 -7.28
N LYS A 50 10.60 14.41 -6.98
CA LYS A 50 9.70 15.13 -7.89
C LYS A 50 8.67 15.97 -7.14
N GLU A 51 8.43 17.18 -7.63
CA GLU A 51 7.27 17.96 -7.23
C GLU A 51 6.06 17.59 -8.09
N VAL A 52 4.93 17.38 -7.43
CA VAL A 52 3.69 16.95 -8.09
C VAL A 52 2.48 17.64 -7.48
N VAL A 53 1.42 17.73 -8.28
CA VAL A 53 0.16 18.39 -7.89
C VAL A 53 -0.87 17.35 -7.45
N ASN A 54 -1.67 17.66 -6.42
CA ASN A 54 -2.70 16.74 -5.90
C ASN A 54 -4.01 16.94 -6.68
N THR A 55 -4.01 16.58 -7.96
CA THR A 55 -5.19 16.72 -8.83
C THR A 55 -6.40 15.91 -8.33
N PHE A 56 -6.15 14.88 -7.52
CA PHE A 56 -7.17 14.03 -6.91
C PHE A 56 -7.76 14.60 -5.61
N SER A 57 -7.29 15.76 -5.12
CA SER A 57 -7.84 16.35 -3.90
C SER A 57 -9.33 16.66 -4.05
N ARG A 58 -10.09 16.40 -2.99
CA ARG A 58 -11.49 16.84 -2.90
C ARG A 58 -11.60 18.34 -2.59
N LEU A 59 -10.56 18.92 -2.00
CA LEU A 59 -10.49 20.35 -1.71
C LEU A 59 -9.94 21.08 -2.92
N ARG A 60 -10.73 22.01 -3.50
CA ARG A 60 -10.33 22.77 -4.70
C ARG A 60 -9.02 23.54 -4.47
N SER A 61 -8.84 24.12 -3.28
CA SER A 61 -7.62 24.86 -2.89
C SER A 61 -6.36 24.00 -2.86
N ASP A 62 -6.48 22.68 -2.76
CA ASP A 62 -5.34 21.76 -2.72
C ASP A 62 -4.99 21.21 -4.10
N ARG A 63 -5.87 21.36 -5.10
CA ARG A 63 -5.66 20.86 -6.46
C ARG A 63 -4.59 21.63 -7.24
N SER A 64 -4.14 22.77 -6.75
CA SER A 64 -3.03 23.54 -7.31
C SER A 64 -1.77 23.48 -6.45
N LYS A 65 -1.83 22.86 -5.27
CA LYS A 65 -0.66 22.76 -4.38
C LYS A 65 0.30 21.72 -4.91
N ARG A 66 1.57 22.14 -5.03
CA ARG A 66 2.70 21.26 -5.29
C ARG A 66 3.27 20.73 -3.99
N TYR A 67 3.69 19.49 -3.99
CA TYR A 67 4.40 18.87 -2.88
C TYR A 67 5.47 17.94 -3.40
N LEU A 68 6.56 17.88 -2.65
CA LEU A 68 7.71 17.05 -2.97
C LEU A 68 7.42 15.59 -2.57
N ILE A 69 7.79 14.68 -3.47
CA ILE A 69 7.86 13.25 -3.22
C ILE A 69 9.28 12.78 -3.49
N GLU A 70 9.81 12.05 -2.51
CA GLU A 70 11.07 11.34 -2.63
C GLU A 70 10.86 9.87 -2.30
N SER A 71 11.51 8.99 -3.07
CA SER A 71 11.57 7.56 -2.77
C SER A 71 13.00 7.13 -2.51
N ASN A 72 13.16 6.13 -1.65
CA ASN A 72 14.44 5.43 -1.51
C ASN A 72 14.68 4.45 -2.69
N ASP A 73 15.81 3.76 -2.63
CA ASP A 73 16.24 2.73 -3.57
C ASP A 73 15.28 1.54 -3.69
N LEU A 74 14.45 1.30 -2.67
CA LEU A 74 13.41 0.29 -2.68
C LEU A 74 12.08 0.78 -3.29
N GLY A 75 11.95 2.08 -3.59
CA GLY A 75 10.74 2.71 -4.11
C GLY A 75 9.70 3.04 -3.03
N PHE A 76 10.13 3.26 -1.80
CA PHE A 76 9.27 3.63 -0.67
C PHE A 76 9.51 5.08 -0.24
N ARG A 77 8.45 5.73 0.24
CA ARG A 77 8.46 7.16 0.57
C ARG A 77 9.03 7.42 1.95
N SER A 78 10.33 7.18 2.09
CA SER A 78 11.11 7.45 3.29
C SER A 78 12.56 7.65 2.91
N GLY A 79 13.40 8.02 3.88
CA GLY A 79 14.85 8.03 3.69
C GLY A 79 15.40 6.64 3.33
N PRO A 80 16.71 6.57 3.00
CA PRO A 80 17.40 5.31 2.76
C PRO A 80 17.18 4.34 3.91
N LEU A 81 16.98 3.06 3.61
CA LEU A 81 16.93 2.01 4.62
C LEU A 81 18.36 1.50 4.84
N PRO A 82 19.02 1.78 5.99
CA PRO A 82 20.35 1.26 6.22
C PRO A 82 20.32 -0.27 6.30
N PRO A 83 21.33 -0.98 5.73
CA PRO A 83 21.39 -2.45 5.74
C PRO A 83 21.32 -3.06 7.15
N SER A 84 21.75 -2.31 8.17
CA SER A 84 21.64 -2.69 9.58
C SER A 84 21.19 -1.49 10.42
N LYS A 85 20.45 -1.77 11.50
CA LYS A 85 20.09 -0.75 12.48
C LYS A 85 21.32 -0.36 13.30
N GLN A 86 21.59 0.94 13.35
CA GLN A 86 22.73 1.46 14.12
C GLN A 86 22.48 1.32 15.63
N PRO A 87 23.50 0.99 16.44
CA PRO A 87 23.36 0.90 17.89
C PRO A 87 22.75 2.17 18.50
N GLY A 88 21.85 2.00 19.46
CA GLY A 88 21.16 3.13 20.13
C GLY A 88 20.05 3.80 19.31
N THR A 89 19.74 3.29 18.11
CA THR A 89 18.66 3.82 17.26
C THR A 89 17.35 3.09 17.54
N PHE A 90 16.24 3.83 17.63
CA PHE A 90 14.90 3.27 17.67
C PHE A 90 14.24 3.40 16.29
N ARG A 91 13.94 2.25 15.67
CA ARG A 91 13.42 2.21 14.30
C ARG A 91 11.91 1.96 14.28
N VAL A 92 11.19 2.81 13.55
CA VAL A 92 9.76 2.67 13.29
C VAL A 92 9.52 2.21 11.86
N ALA A 93 8.77 1.13 11.67
CA ALA A 93 8.28 0.73 10.34
C ALA A 93 6.80 1.04 10.21
N VAL A 94 6.40 1.67 9.11
CA VAL A 94 5.01 2.04 8.83
C VAL A 94 4.50 1.21 7.65
N PHE A 95 3.41 0.48 7.84
CA PHE A 95 2.66 -0.19 6.79
C PHE A 95 1.27 0.42 6.74
N GLY A 96 0.80 0.81 5.55
CA GLY A 96 -0.52 1.42 5.46
C GLY A 96 -0.94 1.81 4.07
N ASP A 97 -2.00 2.61 4.02
CA ASP A 97 -2.59 3.14 2.80
C ASP A 97 -2.14 4.59 2.50
N SER A 98 -2.92 5.31 1.70
CA SER A 98 -2.66 6.70 1.33
C SER A 98 -2.49 7.65 2.52
N SER A 99 -3.16 7.38 3.64
CA SER A 99 -3.03 8.24 4.83
C SER A 99 -1.65 8.08 5.47
N SER A 100 -1.20 6.84 5.64
CA SER A 100 0.14 6.55 6.16
C SER A 100 1.25 6.98 5.19
N PHE A 101 0.99 6.92 3.88
CA PHE A 101 1.90 7.44 2.84
C PHE A 101 2.08 8.97 2.88
N GLY A 102 1.14 9.70 3.50
CA GLY A 102 1.13 11.17 3.45
C GLY A 102 0.66 11.70 2.09
N TRP A 103 -0.41 11.15 1.54
CA TRP A 103 -0.99 11.64 0.28
C TRP A 103 -1.36 13.12 0.38
N GLY A 104 -0.83 13.94 -0.53
CA GLY A 104 -1.04 15.40 -0.51
C GLY A 104 -0.28 16.14 0.59
N VAL A 105 0.69 15.48 1.24
CA VAL A 105 1.58 16.05 2.25
C VAL A 105 2.97 16.21 1.65
N ASN A 106 3.69 17.27 1.98
CA ASN A 106 5.07 17.48 1.54
C ASN A 106 6.02 16.42 2.11
N GLN A 107 7.15 16.15 1.45
CA GLN A 107 8.08 15.10 1.86
C GLN A 107 8.54 15.28 3.32
N ASP A 108 8.92 16.50 3.68
CA ASP A 108 9.33 16.85 5.04
C ASP A 108 8.19 16.74 6.06
N ASP A 109 6.95 16.93 5.64
CA ASP A 109 5.79 16.90 6.55
C ASP A 109 5.18 15.50 6.66
N SER A 110 5.74 14.51 5.95
CA SER A 110 5.26 13.12 6.04
C SER A 110 5.50 12.55 7.43
N LEU A 111 4.67 11.56 7.83
CA LEU A 111 4.80 10.90 9.13
C LEU A 111 6.21 10.34 9.37
N SER A 112 6.81 9.73 8.35
CA SER A 112 8.17 9.17 8.40
C SER A 112 9.27 10.22 8.53
N SER A 113 9.02 11.46 8.08
CA SER A 113 9.99 12.56 8.21
C SER A 113 9.83 13.31 9.52
N LEU A 114 8.58 13.58 9.94
CA LEU A 114 8.31 14.34 11.15
C LEU A 114 8.50 13.53 12.43
N LEU A 115 8.07 12.27 12.46
CA LEU A 115 8.06 11.47 13.69
C LEU A 115 9.46 11.33 14.31
N PRO A 116 10.53 10.98 13.56
CA PRO A 116 11.88 10.95 14.11
C PRO A 116 12.32 12.29 14.69
N ARG A 117 12.13 13.39 13.95
CA ARG A 117 12.53 14.75 14.39
C ARG A 117 11.84 15.17 15.68
N LEU A 118 10.54 14.87 15.81
CA LEU A 118 9.77 15.17 17.02
C LEU A 118 10.23 14.31 18.21
N LEU A 119 10.53 13.03 17.99
CA LEU A 119 11.01 12.13 19.03
C LEU A 119 12.43 12.48 19.50
N GLU A 120 13.33 12.84 18.60
CA GLU A 120 14.68 13.30 18.93
C GLU A 120 14.66 14.57 19.78
N LYS A 121 13.78 15.52 19.45
CA LYS A 121 13.56 16.72 20.27
C LYS A 121 13.03 16.37 21.66
N ARG A 122 12.15 15.36 21.77
CA ARG A 122 11.53 14.94 23.04
C ARG A 122 12.46 14.08 23.90
N TYR A 123 13.39 13.36 23.29
CA TYR A 123 14.33 12.45 23.94
C TYR A 123 15.77 12.72 23.47
N PRO A 124 16.40 13.82 23.94
CA PRO A 124 17.77 14.15 23.58
C PRO A 124 18.73 12.99 23.87
N GLY A 125 19.70 12.78 22.98
CA GLY A 125 20.70 11.71 23.10
C GLY A 125 20.26 10.34 22.59
N ARG A 126 19.02 10.20 22.10
CA ARG A 126 18.52 8.99 21.43
C ARG A 126 18.25 9.26 19.96
N LYS A 127 18.65 8.33 19.09
CA LYS A 127 18.41 8.41 17.65
C LYS A 127 17.09 7.74 17.29
N PHE A 128 16.36 8.33 16.36
CA PHE A 128 15.13 7.76 15.83
C PHE A 128 15.17 7.73 14.31
N GLU A 129 14.57 6.71 13.73
CA GLU A 129 14.40 6.62 12.28
C GLU A 129 13.04 6.00 11.96
N ALA A 130 12.48 6.35 10.80
CA ALA A 130 11.22 5.80 10.34
C ALA A 130 11.27 5.45 8.86
N VAL A 131 10.75 4.27 8.53
CA VAL A 131 10.70 3.73 7.17
C VAL A 131 9.25 3.47 6.82
N ASN A 132 8.82 3.94 5.64
CA ASN A 132 7.41 3.99 5.27
C ASN A 132 7.09 3.12 4.06
N PHE A 133 6.53 1.96 4.33
CA PHE A 133 6.09 0.97 3.34
C PHE A 133 4.64 1.18 2.90
N ALA A 134 4.00 2.28 3.30
CA ALA A 134 2.63 2.56 2.91
C ALA A 134 2.52 2.87 1.42
N ILE A 135 1.43 2.43 0.80
CA ILE A 135 1.17 2.64 -0.63
C ILE A 135 -0.26 3.15 -0.81
N PRO A 136 -0.46 4.24 -1.58
CA PRO A 136 -1.79 4.72 -1.87
C PRO A 136 -2.69 3.67 -2.53
N GLY A 137 -3.93 3.57 -2.04
CA GLY A 137 -4.90 2.60 -2.53
C GLY A 137 -4.73 1.18 -2.01
N ASP A 138 -3.69 0.87 -1.22
CA ASP A 138 -3.55 -0.45 -0.61
C ASP A 138 -4.62 -0.70 0.46
N SER A 139 -5.19 -1.90 0.43
CA SER A 139 -5.91 -2.50 1.55
C SER A 139 -4.97 -3.35 2.40
N SER A 140 -5.42 -3.83 3.55
CA SER A 140 -4.65 -4.77 4.38
C SER A 140 -4.16 -6.03 3.64
N GLU A 141 -4.86 -6.48 2.59
CA GLU A 141 -4.45 -7.65 1.81
C GLU A 141 -3.21 -7.38 0.95
N TYR A 142 -3.07 -6.18 0.38
CA TYR A 142 -1.89 -5.80 -0.41
C TYR A 142 -0.73 -5.39 0.49
N GLY A 143 -1.04 -4.65 1.56
CA GLY A 143 -0.06 -4.30 2.58
C GLY A 143 0.60 -5.53 3.22
N ARG A 144 -0.15 -6.63 3.38
CA ARG A 144 0.39 -7.90 3.86
C ARG A 144 1.49 -8.47 2.96
N LEU A 145 1.41 -8.30 1.64
CA LEU A 145 2.47 -8.76 0.72
C LEU A 145 3.77 -7.98 0.93
N ILE A 146 3.67 -6.67 1.13
CA ILE A 146 4.81 -5.81 1.44
C ILE A 146 5.39 -6.18 2.81
N PHE A 147 4.53 -6.39 3.80
CA PHE A 147 4.93 -6.85 5.13
C PHE A 147 5.68 -8.18 5.08
N GLU A 148 5.13 -9.20 4.43
CA GLU A 148 5.76 -10.52 4.32
C GLU A 148 7.14 -10.44 3.64
N LYS A 149 7.33 -9.51 2.69
CA LYS A 149 8.60 -9.33 1.99
C LYS A 149 9.66 -8.61 2.83
N PHE A 150 9.29 -7.53 3.53
CA PHE A 150 10.26 -6.63 4.14
C PHE A 150 10.33 -6.67 5.67
N ALA A 151 9.25 -7.02 6.37
CA ALA A 151 9.14 -6.85 7.82
C ALA A 151 10.29 -7.51 8.61
N ALA A 152 10.67 -8.73 8.24
CA ALA A 152 11.73 -9.49 8.91
C ALA A 152 13.14 -8.88 8.74
N GLN A 153 13.36 -8.03 7.73
CA GLN A 153 14.68 -7.50 7.38
C GLN A 153 14.93 -6.09 7.94
N ILE A 154 13.90 -5.44 8.49
CA ILE A 154 13.97 -4.02 8.88
C ILE A 154 14.57 -3.84 10.28
N ASP A 155 14.47 -4.84 11.16
CA ASP A 155 14.82 -4.72 12.59
C ASP A 155 14.12 -3.53 13.26
N ALA A 156 12.80 -3.46 13.09
CA ALA A 156 11.97 -2.39 13.64
C ALA A 156 11.70 -2.61 15.14
N ASP A 157 11.79 -1.54 15.94
CA ASP A 157 11.39 -1.55 17.35
C ASP A 157 9.87 -1.32 17.53
N LEU A 158 9.24 -0.61 16.60
CA LEU A 158 7.81 -0.36 16.57
C LEU A 158 7.28 -0.52 15.14
N VAL A 159 6.18 -1.26 14.98
CA VAL A 159 5.50 -1.37 13.69
C VAL A 159 4.13 -0.71 13.74
N ILE A 160 3.93 0.33 12.94
CA ILE A 160 2.66 1.04 12.77
C ILE A 160 1.90 0.42 11.59
N ILE A 161 0.62 0.08 11.80
CA ILE A 161 -0.24 -0.54 10.80
C ILE A 161 -1.50 0.32 10.64
N GLY A 162 -1.66 0.95 9.46
CA GLY A 162 -2.77 1.86 9.16
C GLY A 162 -3.51 1.51 7.88
N PHE A 163 -4.54 0.68 8.00
CA PHE A 163 -5.41 0.26 6.89
C PHE A 163 -6.90 0.41 7.26
N GLY A 164 -7.78 0.18 6.29
CA GLY A 164 -9.22 0.05 6.51
C GLY A 164 -10.09 0.83 5.53
N ALA A 165 -9.62 1.99 5.04
CA ALA A 165 -10.36 2.76 4.02
C ALA A 165 -10.60 1.92 2.77
N ASN A 166 -9.52 1.39 2.21
CA ASN A 166 -9.57 0.63 0.96
C ASN A 166 -10.19 -0.76 1.17
N ASP A 167 -10.02 -1.36 2.34
CA ASP A 167 -10.63 -2.63 2.74
C ASP A 167 -12.17 -2.58 2.67
N ALA A 168 -12.76 -1.46 3.08
CA ALA A 168 -14.20 -1.25 3.09
C ALA A 168 -14.80 -0.90 1.72
N LYS A 169 -13.97 -0.50 0.74
CA LYS A 169 -14.46 -0.09 -0.60
C LYS A 169 -15.18 -1.24 -1.28
N LYS A 170 -16.28 -0.92 -1.95
CA LYS A 170 -17.05 -1.88 -2.74
C LYS A 170 -16.33 -2.16 -4.05
N VAL A 171 -16.05 -3.42 -4.33
CA VAL A 171 -15.34 -3.87 -5.54
C VAL A 171 -16.04 -5.07 -6.16
N GLY A 172 -15.78 -5.27 -7.46
CA GLY A 172 -16.31 -6.39 -8.23
C GLY A 172 -15.60 -7.72 -7.95
N ALA A 173 -14.36 -7.69 -7.48
CA ALA A 173 -13.60 -8.84 -7.04
C ALA A 173 -12.82 -8.49 -5.78
N SER A 174 -12.97 -9.27 -4.71
CA SER A 174 -12.24 -9.04 -3.46
C SER A 174 -10.74 -9.04 -3.69
N HIS A 175 -10.01 -8.22 -2.92
CA HIS A 175 -8.55 -8.16 -3.01
C HIS A 175 -7.92 -9.50 -2.63
N GLN A 176 -8.54 -10.29 -1.74
CA GLN A 176 -8.13 -11.67 -1.48
C GLN A 176 -8.05 -12.49 -2.77
N LYS A 177 -9.13 -12.49 -3.58
CA LYS A 177 -9.18 -13.25 -4.84
C LYS A 177 -8.15 -12.74 -5.85
N GLN A 178 -7.78 -11.46 -5.79
CA GLN A 178 -6.74 -10.90 -6.64
C GLN A 178 -5.34 -11.34 -6.18
N VAL A 179 -5.08 -11.30 -4.88
CA VAL A 179 -3.82 -11.79 -4.28
C VAL A 179 -3.64 -13.29 -4.47
N ASP A 180 -4.69 -14.09 -4.27
CA ASP A 180 -4.62 -15.53 -4.50
C ASP A 180 -4.27 -15.85 -5.95
N ARG A 181 -4.92 -15.16 -6.91
CA ARG A 181 -4.59 -15.28 -8.35
C ARG A 181 -3.17 -14.82 -8.66
N PHE A 182 -2.67 -13.79 -8.00
CA PHE A 182 -1.28 -13.37 -8.15
C PHE A 182 -0.30 -14.41 -7.63
N ARG A 183 -0.54 -14.95 -6.43
CA ARG A 183 0.30 -15.99 -5.81
C ARG A 183 0.33 -17.29 -6.61
N THR A 184 -0.84 -17.75 -7.10
CA THR A 184 -0.91 -18.95 -7.96
C THR A 184 -0.33 -18.68 -9.35
N GLY A 185 -0.63 -17.51 -9.91
CA GLY A 185 -0.16 -17.07 -11.21
C GLY A 185 1.36 -16.92 -11.32
N MET A 186 2.11 -16.70 -10.23
CA MET A 186 3.58 -16.68 -10.30
C MET A 186 4.17 -18.01 -10.76
N ARG A 187 3.57 -19.15 -10.35
CA ARG A 187 3.98 -20.48 -10.83
C ARG A 187 3.51 -20.73 -12.27
N THR A 188 2.28 -20.31 -12.59
CA THR A 188 1.71 -20.48 -13.94
C THR A 188 2.38 -19.61 -14.98
N VAL A 189 2.79 -18.37 -14.66
CA VAL A 189 3.48 -17.45 -15.58
C VAL A 189 4.90 -17.93 -15.89
N GLN A 190 5.59 -18.57 -14.95
CA GLN A 190 6.88 -19.21 -15.23
C GLN A 190 6.72 -20.38 -16.21
N ILE A 191 5.72 -21.23 -15.99
CA ILE A 191 5.37 -22.33 -16.88
C ILE A 191 4.89 -21.79 -18.24
N GLU A 192 3.99 -20.82 -18.29
CA GLU A 192 3.53 -20.18 -19.51
C GLU A 192 4.66 -19.50 -20.28
N LYS A 193 5.62 -18.84 -19.63
CA LYS A 193 6.82 -18.29 -20.31
C LYS A 193 7.68 -19.38 -20.94
N LEU A 194 7.83 -20.52 -20.26
CA LEU A 194 8.53 -21.70 -20.80
C LEU A 194 7.74 -22.31 -21.98
N LEU A 195 6.43 -22.47 -21.83
CA LEU A 195 5.56 -23.03 -22.87
C LEU A 195 5.40 -22.08 -24.07
N GLN A 196 5.42 -20.77 -23.88
CA GLN A 196 5.37 -19.76 -24.95
C GLN A 196 6.67 -19.66 -25.74
N ARG A 197 7.78 -20.26 -25.31
CA ARG A 197 8.97 -20.45 -26.17
C ARG A 197 8.74 -21.56 -27.21
N SER A 198 7.75 -22.43 -27.00
CA SER A 198 7.35 -23.44 -27.98
C SER A 198 6.32 -22.88 -28.96
N SER A 199 6.65 -22.87 -30.25
CA SER A 199 5.74 -22.51 -31.33
C SER A 199 4.49 -23.39 -31.39
N LEU A 200 4.64 -24.68 -31.07
CA LEU A 200 3.57 -25.67 -31.08
C LEU A 200 2.47 -25.37 -30.04
N ILE A 201 2.87 -25.02 -28.82
CA ILE A 201 1.92 -24.72 -27.75
C ILE A 201 1.16 -23.42 -28.04
N ARG A 202 1.80 -22.42 -28.66
CA ARG A 202 1.12 -21.18 -29.07
C ARG A 202 0.00 -21.46 -30.09
N VAL A 203 0.21 -22.38 -31.03
CA VAL A 203 -0.79 -22.77 -32.03
C VAL A 203 -1.93 -23.56 -31.38
N LEU A 204 -1.62 -24.55 -30.55
CA LEU A 204 -2.63 -25.36 -29.84
C LEU A 204 -3.49 -24.51 -28.89
N SER A 205 -2.88 -23.56 -28.19
CA SER A 205 -3.59 -22.64 -27.29
C SER A 205 -4.59 -21.75 -28.01
N ARG A 206 -4.29 -21.37 -29.26
CA ARG A 206 -5.19 -20.58 -30.11
C ARG A 206 -6.37 -21.41 -30.61
N LEU A 207 -6.13 -22.68 -30.94
CA LEU A 207 -7.18 -23.61 -31.39
C LEU A 207 -8.11 -24.06 -30.25
N LEU A 208 -7.60 -24.12 -29.02
CA LEU A 208 -8.34 -24.56 -27.83
C LEU A 208 -9.05 -23.42 -27.09
N ARG A 209 -8.75 -22.14 -27.40
CA ARG A 209 -9.48 -20.99 -26.85
C ARG A 209 -10.86 -20.93 -27.48
N LYS A 210 -11.81 -21.63 -26.86
CA LYS A 210 -13.24 -21.28 -26.96
C LYS A 210 -13.38 -19.82 -26.56
N GLU A 211 -14.00 -19.00 -27.41
CA GLU A 211 -14.44 -17.65 -27.06
C GLU A 211 -15.30 -17.75 -25.79
N GLN A 212 -14.72 -17.39 -24.66
CA GLN A 212 -15.51 -17.18 -23.46
C GLN A 212 -16.16 -15.81 -23.62
N ASN A 213 -17.41 -15.82 -24.07
CA ASN A 213 -18.35 -14.74 -23.81
C ASN A 213 -18.36 -14.48 -22.30
N ILE A 214 -17.80 -13.35 -21.88
CA ILE A 214 -17.99 -12.83 -20.52
C ILE A 214 -19.22 -11.90 -20.60
N GLU A 215 -20.38 -12.50 -20.85
CA GLU A 215 -21.66 -11.85 -20.61
C GLU A 215 -22.24 -12.37 -19.29
N GLY A 216 -22.82 -11.46 -18.51
CA GLY A 216 -23.67 -11.83 -17.38
C GLY A 216 -22.96 -12.04 -16.04
N ALA A 217 -22.48 -10.96 -15.44
CA ALA A 217 -22.46 -10.89 -13.98
C ALA A 217 -22.74 -9.44 -13.57
N GLU A 218 -23.99 -9.13 -13.22
CA GLU A 218 -24.27 -8.04 -12.31
C GLU A 218 -23.46 -8.30 -11.02
N LYS A 219 -22.27 -7.70 -10.95
CA LYS A 219 -21.31 -7.96 -9.88
C LYS A 219 -21.90 -7.45 -8.57
N ARG A 220 -22.41 -8.35 -7.73
CA ARG A 220 -22.75 -8.04 -6.33
C ARG A 220 -21.53 -7.43 -5.64
N ALA A 221 -21.52 -6.11 -5.46
CA ALA A 221 -20.37 -5.39 -4.95
C ALA A 221 -20.07 -5.81 -3.50
N THR A 222 -18.87 -6.36 -3.28
CA THR A 222 -18.42 -6.85 -1.98
C THR A 222 -17.35 -5.91 -1.42
N PRO A 223 -17.17 -5.78 -0.09
CA PRO A 223 -16.01 -5.07 0.45
C PRO A 223 -14.72 -5.70 -0.09
N ALA A 224 -13.75 -4.87 -0.44
CA ALA A 224 -12.46 -5.29 -0.98
C ALA A 224 -11.78 -6.31 -0.07
N VAL A 225 -11.84 -6.09 1.24
CA VAL A 225 -11.42 -7.05 2.25
C VAL A 225 -12.53 -7.17 3.29
N ARG A 226 -13.12 -8.36 3.44
CA ARG A 226 -14.17 -8.61 4.45
C ARG A 226 -13.61 -8.50 5.86
N LEU A 227 -14.45 -8.17 6.84
CA LEU A 227 -14.04 -7.94 8.24
C LEU A 227 -13.26 -9.11 8.87
N ASN A 228 -13.63 -10.36 8.57
CA ASN A 228 -12.89 -11.52 9.08
C ASN A 228 -11.46 -11.57 8.53
N ARG A 229 -11.30 -11.33 7.22
CA ARG A 229 -9.99 -11.30 6.58
C ARG A 229 -9.16 -10.10 7.02
N TYR A 230 -9.79 -8.93 7.16
CA TYR A 230 -9.14 -7.74 7.72
C TYR A 230 -8.58 -8.03 9.12
N ARG A 231 -9.36 -8.69 9.98
CA ARG A 231 -8.92 -9.12 11.31
C ARG A 231 -7.70 -10.05 11.23
N GLU A 232 -7.73 -11.04 10.33
CA GLU A 232 -6.61 -11.96 10.12
C GLU A 232 -5.35 -11.21 9.69
N ASN A 233 -5.46 -10.29 8.73
CA ASN A 233 -4.32 -9.53 8.22
C ASN A 233 -3.69 -8.64 9.29
N LEU A 234 -4.51 -7.89 10.04
CA LEU A 234 -3.98 -7.04 11.12
C LEU A 234 -3.34 -7.87 12.23
N LYS A 235 -3.99 -8.96 12.67
CA LYS A 235 -3.40 -9.86 13.68
C LYS A 235 -2.09 -10.46 13.18
N PHE A 236 -2.07 -10.94 11.94
CA PHE A 236 -0.88 -11.52 11.34
C PHE A 236 0.29 -10.52 11.34
N MET A 237 0.10 -9.32 10.80
CA MET A 237 1.18 -8.32 10.74
C MET A 237 1.62 -7.88 12.14
N ALA A 238 0.68 -7.61 13.05
CA ALA A 238 1.01 -7.17 14.40
C ALA A 238 1.76 -8.26 15.19
N SER A 239 1.24 -9.49 15.23
CA SER A 239 1.90 -10.60 15.93
C SER A 239 3.26 -10.94 15.32
N ARG A 240 3.36 -11.02 13.98
CA ARG A 240 4.63 -11.30 13.31
C ARG A 240 5.67 -10.22 13.53
N SER A 241 5.27 -8.96 13.68
CA SER A 241 6.23 -7.91 14.01
C SER A 241 6.92 -8.15 15.36
N ILE A 242 6.18 -8.65 16.36
CA ILE A 242 6.75 -9.01 17.66
C ILE A 242 7.67 -10.21 17.54
N GLU A 243 7.27 -11.23 16.76
CA GLU A 243 8.13 -12.39 16.47
C GLU A 243 9.43 -11.99 15.76
N TYR A 244 9.42 -10.92 14.95
CA TYR A 244 10.61 -10.35 14.31
C TYR A 244 11.41 -9.40 15.22
N GLY A 245 11.04 -9.25 16.49
CA GLY A 245 11.79 -8.48 17.48
C GLY A 245 11.27 -7.08 17.77
N ALA A 246 10.13 -6.67 17.18
CA ALA A 246 9.51 -5.40 17.55
C ALA A 246 9.01 -5.43 19.00
N LYS A 247 9.20 -4.32 19.71
CA LYS A 247 8.77 -4.16 21.11
C LYS A 247 7.26 -4.00 21.21
N ASN A 248 6.64 -3.41 20.19
CA ASN A 248 5.20 -3.34 20.08
C ASN A 248 4.75 -3.14 18.62
N SER A 249 3.44 -3.27 18.40
CA SER A 249 2.77 -2.87 17.17
C SER A 249 1.67 -1.86 17.49
N LEU A 250 1.53 -0.82 16.67
CA LEU A 250 0.49 0.18 16.79
C LEU A 250 -0.53 0.02 15.66
N LEU A 251 -1.78 -0.27 16.01
CA LEU A 251 -2.90 -0.20 15.08
C LEU A 251 -3.42 1.24 15.02
N LEU A 252 -3.20 1.88 13.87
CA LEU A 252 -3.47 3.29 13.62
C LEU A 252 -4.71 3.47 12.73
N ASN A 253 -5.72 4.19 13.22
CA ASN A 253 -6.91 4.54 12.45
C ASN A 253 -6.91 6.03 12.10
N LEU A 254 -6.77 6.36 10.81
CA LEU A 254 -6.84 7.74 10.29
C LEU A 254 -8.05 7.97 9.38
N CYS A 255 -8.29 7.05 8.44
CA CYS A 255 -9.40 7.09 7.50
C CYS A 255 -10.19 5.77 7.53
N THR A 256 -10.46 5.24 8.72
CA THR A 256 -10.93 3.87 8.90
C THR A 256 -12.43 3.85 9.24
N PRO A 257 -13.30 3.26 8.39
CA PRO A 257 -14.73 3.17 8.66
C PRO A 257 -15.02 2.51 10.01
N GLY A 258 -16.09 2.95 10.69
CA GLY A 258 -16.34 2.62 12.09
C GLY A 258 -16.39 1.12 12.41
N ASN A 259 -16.91 0.28 11.52
CA ASN A 259 -16.92 -1.17 11.67
C ASN A 259 -15.51 -1.80 11.58
N TYR A 260 -14.64 -1.30 10.70
CA TYR A 260 -13.23 -1.73 10.62
C TYR A 260 -12.42 -1.18 11.81
N SER A 261 -12.70 0.06 12.23
CA SER A 261 -12.06 0.70 13.37
C SER A 261 -12.33 -0.06 14.67
N LYS A 262 -13.58 -0.47 14.89
CA LYS A 262 -13.97 -1.36 16.02
C LYS A 262 -13.22 -2.68 16.01
N VAL A 263 -12.98 -3.28 14.83
CA VAL A 263 -12.20 -4.52 14.72
C VAL A 263 -10.75 -4.30 15.09
N ALA A 264 -10.10 -3.25 14.57
CA ALA A 264 -8.71 -2.91 14.92
C ALA A 264 -8.55 -2.68 16.43
N ARG A 265 -9.44 -1.88 17.05
CA ARG A 265 -9.44 -1.65 18.51
C ARG A 265 -9.57 -2.95 19.31
N LYS A 266 -10.49 -3.84 18.90
CA LYS A 266 -10.68 -5.12 19.59
C LYS A 266 -9.44 -6.01 19.48
N ILE A 267 -8.75 -6.00 18.34
CA ILE A 267 -7.50 -6.74 18.17
C ILE A 267 -6.44 -6.22 19.13
N ALA A 268 -6.24 -4.89 19.15
CA ALA A 268 -5.24 -4.26 20.01
C ALA A 268 -5.50 -4.58 21.49
N ASN A 269 -6.73 -4.36 21.98
CA ASN A 269 -7.09 -4.64 23.36
C ASN A 269 -6.91 -6.11 23.74
N ASN A 270 -7.29 -7.04 22.86
CA ASN A 270 -7.24 -8.47 23.17
C ASN A 270 -5.83 -9.06 23.11
N ALA A 271 -4.91 -8.46 22.33
CA ALA A 271 -3.58 -9.00 22.08
C ALA A 271 -2.46 -8.13 22.67
N GLY A 272 -2.79 -7.07 23.41
CA GLY A 272 -1.81 -6.18 24.06
C GLY A 272 -1.05 -5.26 23.10
N PHE A 273 -1.59 -5.00 21.91
CA PHE A 273 -1.00 -4.03 20.97
C PHE A 273 -1.44 -2.60 21.30
N LEU A 274 -0.66 -1.62 20.87
CA LEU A 274 -1.05 -0.22 20.95
C LEU A 274 -2.18 0.07 19.95
N TYR A 275 -3.06 0.99 20.32
CA TYR A 275 -4.15 1.47 19.48
C TYR A 275 -4.23 2.98 19.52
N PHE A 276 -4.29 3.62 18.35
CA PHE A 276 -4.52 5.05 18.25
C PHE A 276 -5.61 5.36 17.22
N ASN A 277 -6.64 6.08 17.65
CA ASN A 277 -7.72 6.55 16.80
C ASN A 277 -7.48 8.01 16.41
N GLY A 278 -6.57 8.23 15.47
CA GLY A 278 -6.26 9.56 14.96
C GLY A 278 -7.45 10.22 14.25
N GLN A 279 -8.34 9.44 13.63
CA GLN A 279 -9.55 9.98 13.00
C GLN A 279 -10.43 10.74 14.01
N SER A 280 -10.69 10.16 15.17
CA SER A 280 -11.51 10.82 16.20
C SER A 280 -10.84 12.09 16.73
N TYR A 281 -9.52 12.09 16.85
CA TYR A 281 -8.77 13.27 17.27
C TYR A 281 -8.85 14.41 16.25
N LEU A 282 -8.72 14.09 14.96
CA LEU A 282 -8.80 15.08 13.87
C LEU A 282 -10.20 15.69 13.71
N LEU A 283 -11.25 14.95 14.07
CA LEU A 283 -12.64 15.41 13.98
C LEU A 283 -13.12 16.15 15.23
N SER A 284 -12.34 16.15 16.31
CA SER A 284 -12.69 16.83 17.57
C SER A 284 -11.99 18.18 17.76
N GLN A 285 -11.16 18.60 16.79
CA GLN A 285 -10.55 19.94 16.72
C GLN A 285 -11.49 20.88 15.97
#